data_AF-T0RZN7-F1
#
_entry.id   AF-T0RZN7-F1
#
_cell.length_a   1.000
_cell.length_b   1.000
_cell.length_c   1.000
_cell.angle_alpha   90.00
_cell.angle_beta   90.00
_cell.angle_gamma   90.00
#
_symmetry.space_group_name_H-M   'P 1'
#
loop_
_entity.id
_entity.type
_entity.pdbx_description
1 polymer ?
#
loop_
_entity_poly.entity_id
_entity_poly.type
_entity_poly.pdbx_seq_one_letter_code
_entity_poly.pdbx_strand_id
1 'polypeptide(L)'
;MKKTLKVIFLSLVTMSAVMATGCETEVELQAFDILSQELGTDFNDSFNNWHYTATLNSSVEGKESYTTLFNTEYGTFRVDLDIDQFCDVTDYSIAPF
;
A
#
# COMPACT_ATOMS: atom_id res chain seq x y z
N MET A 1 32.80 35.24 -24.01
CA MET A 1 32.46 33.99 -23.27
C MET A 1 31.11 34.20 -22.58
N LYS A 2 30.00 33.70 -23.15
CA LYS A 2 28.63 33.83 -22.59
C LYS A 2 27.72 32.69 -23.07
N LYS A 3 27.95 31.43 -22.66
CA LYS A 3 27.05 30.31 -22.97
C LYS A 3 27.14 29.15 -21.96
N THR A 4 26.81 29.37 -20.69
CA THR A 4 26.80 28.28 -19.67
C THR A 4 25.66 28.41 -18.65
N LEU A 5 24.50 28.97 -19.00
CA LEU A 5 23.43 29.20 -18.02
C LEU A 5 22.02 28.80 -18.47
N LYS A 6 21.86 27.63 -19.11
CA LYS A 6 20.53 27.12 -19.53
C LYS A 6 20.27 25.63 -19.28
N VAL A 7 21.02 24.95 -18.40
CA VAL A 7 20.89 23.48 -18.24
C VAL A 7 20.32 23.04 -16.87
N ILE A 8 20.06 23.95 -15.93
CA ILE A 8 19.70 23.56 -14.55
C ILE A 8 18.18 23.41 -14.32
N PHE A 9 17.32 23.81 -15.25
CA PHE A 9 15.86 23.83 -15.01
C PHE A 9 15.09 22.58 -15.46
N LEU A 10 15.75 21.53 -15.97
CA LEU A 10 15.08 20.36 -16.55
C LEU A 10 15.16 19.08 -15.70
N SER A 11 15.66 19.14 -14.46
CA SER A 11 15.77 17.97 -13.59
C SER A 11 14.71 17.88 -12.48
N LEU A 12 13.78 18.83 -12.39
CA LEU A 12 12.76 18.88 -11.33
C LEU A 12 11.38 18.33 -11.72
N VAL A 13 11.16 17.95 -12.98
CA VAL A 13 9.81 17.58 -13.48
C VAL A 13 9.61 16.05 -13.56
N THR A 14 10.61 15.23 -13.24
CA THR A 14 10.50 13.77 -13.42
C THR A 14 10.01 13.00 -12.19
N MET A 15 9.77 13.65 -11.04
CA MET A 15 9.28 12.96 -9.84
C MET A 15 7.74 12.84 -9.75
N SER A 16 6.99 13.54 -10.59
CA SER A 16 5.52 13.54 -10.52
C SER A 16 4.83 12.40 -11.31
N ALA A 17 5.59 11.49 -11.93
CA ALA A 17 5.03 10.44 -12.78
C ALA A 17 4.68 9.13 -12.04
N VAL A 18 5.00 9.00 -10.74
CA VAL A 18 4.71 7.79 -9.95
C VAL A 18 3.30 7.83 -9.32
N MET A 19 2.63 8.99 -9.32
CA MET A 19 1.35 9.21 -8.64
C MET A 19 0.11 8.77 -9.46
N ALA A 20 0.26 7.90 -10.46
CA ALA A 20 -0.81 7.59 -11.43
C ALA A 20 -1.43 6.19 -11.29
N THR A 21 -0.84 5.34 -10.45
CA THR A 21 -1.40 4.04 -10.06
C THR A 21 -1.76 4.15 -8.59
N GLY A 22 -3.02 3.89 -8.21
CA GLY A 22 -3.45 3.93 -6.81
C GLY A 22 -2.58 3.02 -5.93
N CYS A 23 -2.67 3.18 -4.61
CA CYS A 23 -1.76 2.55 -3.64
C CYS A 23 -1.96 1.02 -3.49
N GLU A 24 -2.47 0.33 -4.51
CA GLU A 24 -2.89 -1.07 -4.46
C GLU A 24 -1.74 -2.03 -4.11
N THR A 25 -0.55 -1.81 -4.67
CA THR A 25 0.63 -2.64 -4.38
C THR A 25 1.13 -2.41 -2.94
N GLU A 26 1.18 -1.16 -2.51
CA GLU A 26 1.56 -0.81 -1.13
C GLU A 26 0.54 -1.33 -0.12
N VAL A 27 -0.76 -1.30 -0.45
CA VAL A 27 -1.85 -1.90 0.31
C VAL A 27 -1.66 -3.39 0.44
N GLU A 28 -1.39 -4.11 -0.65
CA GLU A 28 -1.11 -5.54 -0.62
C GLU A 28 0.04 -5.86 0.35
N LEU A 29 1.20 -5.23 0.13
CA LEU A 29 2.41 -5.53 0.91
C LEU A 29 2.22 -5.21 2.39
N GLN A 30 1.65 -4.04 2.72
CA GLN A 30 1.43 -3.65 4.11
C GLN A 30 0.33 -4.49 4.77
N ALA A 31 -0.72 -4.90 4.05
CA ALA A 31 -1.75 -5.77 4.58
C ALA A 31 -1.18 -7.15 4.98
N PHE A 32 -0.31 -7.72 4.14
CA PHE A 32 0.38 -8.97 4.46
C PHE A 32 1.28 -8.83 5.66
N ASP A 33 2.08 -7.75 5.74
CA ASP A 33 2.98 -7.50 6.86
C ASP A 33 2.21 -7.36 8.19
N ILE A 34 1.15 -6.54 8.20
CA ILE A 34 0.30 -6.32 9.36
C ILE A 34 -0.29 -7.64 9.86
N LEU A 35 -0.91 -8.44 8.98
CA LEU A 35 -1.54 -9.69 9.40
C LEU A 35 -0.50 -10.75 9.80
N SER A 36 0.65 -10.80 9.13
CA SER A 36 1.74 -11.73 9.49
C SER A 36 2.26 -11.44 10.89
N GLN A 37 2.45 -10.17 11.23
CA GLN A 37 2.88 -9.78 12.57
C GLN A 37 1.85 -10.12 13.64
N GLU A 38 0.56 -9.91 13.37
CA GLU A 38 -0.53 -10.27 14.29
C GLU A 38 -0.59 -11.78 14.55
N LEU A 39 -0.42 -12.60 13.50
CA LEU A 39 -0.45 -14.06 13.60
C LEU A 39 0.90 -14.68 14.00
N GLY A 40 1.95 -13.88 14.08
CA GLY A 40 3.31 -14.34 14.42
C GLY A 40 3.95 -15.21 13.33
N THR A 41 3.62 -14.97 12.06
CA THR A 41 4.12 -15.70 10.89
C THR A 41 5.18 -14.90 10.14
N ASP A 42 6.01 -15.58 9.34
CA ASP A 42 6.97 -14.92 8.46
C ASP A 42 6.24 -14.26 7.28
N PHE A 43 6.67 -13.04 6.91
CA PHE A 43 6.08 -12.31 5.79
C PHE A 43 6.16 -13.09 4.48
N ASN A 44 7.31 -13.71 4.15
CA ASN A 44 7.45 -14.41 2.88
C ASN A 44 6.57 -15.66 2.83
N ASP A 45 6.45 -16.38 3.94
CA ASP A 45 5.57 -17.54 4.00
C ASP A 45 4.11 -17.10 3.77
N SER A 46 3.69 -16.06 4.47
CA SER A 46 2.34 -15.48 4.35
C SER A 46 2.05 -15.00 2.92
N PHE A 47 2.96 -14.20 2.36
CA PHE A 47 2.85 -13.64 0.99
C PHE A 47 2.78 -14.71 -0.10
N ASN A 48 3.48 -15.83 0.07
CA ASN A 48 3.48 -16.91 -0.92
C ASN A 48 2.29 -17.89 -0.76
N ASN A 49 1.74 -18.02 0.44
CA ASN A 49 0.77 -19.09 0.75
C ASN A 49 -0.66 -18.61 0.93
N TRP A 50 -0.89 -17.38 1.38
CA TRP A 50 -2.26 -16.92 1.65
C TRP A 50 -2.90 -16.33 0.40
N HIS A 51 -4.20 -16.57 0.28
CA HIS A 51 -5.00 -15.92 -0.76
C HIS A 51 -5.59 -14.64 -0.19
N TYR A 52 -5.55 -13.56 -0.97
CA TYR A 52 -6.11 -12.30 -0.54
C TYR A 52 -6.96 -11.63 -1.63
N THR A 53 -7.80 -10.69 -1.23
CA THR A 53 -8.50 -9.78 -2.13
C THR A 53 -8.58 -8.41 -1.48
N ALA A 54 -8.05 -7.39 -2.14
CA ALA A 54 -8.15 -6.00 -1.71
C ALA A 54 -9.29 -5.29 -2.45
N THR A 55 -10.06 -4.47 -1.75
CA THR A 55 -11.14 -3.64 -2.31
C THR A 55 -10.97 -2.21 -1.83
N LEU A 56 -10.90 -1.26 -2.77
CA LEU A 56 -10.97 0.16 -2.45
C LEU A 56 -12.40 0.51 -2.01
N ASN A 57 -12.57 0.96 -0.78
CA ASN A 57 -13.86 1.37 -0.22
C ASN A 57 -14.15 2.84 -0.50
N SER A 58 -13.15 3.71 -0.34
CA SER A 58 -13.28 5.16 -0.56
C SER A 58 -11.94 5.79 -0.90
N SER A 59 -11.96 6.83 -1.73
CA SER A 59 -10.80 7.68 -2.03
C SER A 59 -11.25 9.14 -1.92
N VAL A 60 -10.73 9.85 -0.92
CA VAL A 60 -11.10 11.24 -0.58
C VAL A 60 -9.83 12.05 -0.35
N GLU A 61 -9.58 13.06 -1.19
CA GLU A 61 -8.51 14.07 -1.06
C GLU A 61 -7.25 13.61 -0.31
N GLY A 62 -6.50 12.68 -0.93
CA GLY A 62 -5.22 12.22 -0.40
C GLY A 62 -5.33 11.19 0.72
N LYS A 63 -6.51 10.57 0.88
CA LYS A 63 -6.72 9.39 1.71
C LYS A 63 -7.51 8.32 0.96
N GLU A 64 -7.06 7.09 1.05
CA GLU A 64 -7.75 5.93 0.49
C GLU A 64 -8.00 4.90 1.58
N SER A 65 -9.21 4.34 1.63
CA SER A 65 -9.54 3.28 2.59
C SER A 65 -9.76 1.98 1.83
N TYR A 66 -9.08 0.93 2.26
CA TYR A 66 -9.13 -0.40 1.66
C TYR A 66 -9.63 -1.43 2.67
N THR A 67 -10.33 -2.44 2.16
CA THR A 67 -10.57 -3.69 2.91
C THR A 67 -9.88 -4.82 2.19
N THR A 68 -9.02 -5.53 2.91
CA THR A 68 -8.34 -6.73 2.43
C THR A 68 -8.88 -7.95 3.16
N LEU A 69 -9.38 -8.94 2.43
CA LEU A 69 -9.78 -10.23 2.97
C LEU A 69 -8.67 -11.24 2.72
N PHE A 70 -8.22 -11.92 3.77
CA PHE A 70 -7.23 -12.99 3.71
C PHE A 70 -7.87 -14.33 4.04
N ASN A 71 -7.57 -15.34 3.22
CA ASN A 71 -7.81 -16.73 3.54
C ASN A 71 -6.46 -17.39 3.85
N THR A 72 -6.27 -17.72 5.12
CA THR A 72 -5.04 -18.28 5.67
C THR A 72 -5.30 -19.68 6.21
N GLU A 73 -4.25 -20.41 6.56
CA GLU A 73 -4.38 -21.68 7.28
C GLU A 73 -4.97 -21.53 8.71
N TYR A 74 -4.93 -20.31 9.28
CA TYR A 74 -5.45 -19.98 10.61
C TYR A 74 -6.92 -19.53 10.59
N GLY A 75 -7.48 -19.28 9.41
CA GLY A 75 -8.84 -18.78 9.23
C GLY A 75 -8.94 -17.63 8.22
N THR A 76 -10.12 -17.02 8.16
CA THR A 76 -10.39 -15.86 7.32
C THR A 76 -10.32 -14.58 8.14
N PHE A 77 -9.56 -13.60 7.67
CA PHE A 77 -9.36 -12.32 8.35
C PHE A 77 -9.70 -11.17 7.42
N ARG A 78 -10.27 -10.11 7.99
CA ARG A 78 -10.46 -8.82 7.35
C ARG A 78 -9.46 -7.84 7.94
N VAL A 79 -8.71 -7.19 7.07
CA VAL A 79 -7.78 -6.11 7.40
C VAL A 79 -8.30 -4.84 6.72
N ASP A 80 -8.80 -3.91 7.52
CA ASP A 80 -9.26 -2.60 7.04
C ASP A 80 -8.11 -1.59 7.21
N LEU A 81 -7.79 -0.83 6.16
CA LEU A 81 -6.60 0.03 6.05
C LEU A 81 -6.99 1.43 5.63
N ASP A 82 -6.45 2.45 6.30
CA ASP A 82 -6.49 3.85 5.86
C ASP A 82 -5.10 4.29 5.40
N ILE A 83 -5.00 4.64 4.13
CA ILE A 83 -3.78 4.97 3.40
C ILE A 83 -3.74 6.47 3.12
N ASP A 84 -2.56 7.10 3.24
CA ASP A 84 -2.38 8.50 2.83
C ASP A 84 -1.91 8.66 1.37
N GLN A 85 -1.75 9.91 0.94
CA GLN A 85 -1.30 10.26 -0.41
C GLN A 85 0.13 9.79 -0.74
N PHE A 86 0.89 9.30 0.22
CA PHE A 86 2.22 8.71 0.04
C PHE A 86 2.18 7.18 0.01
N CYS A 87 0.98 6.60 0.03
CA CYS A 87 0.73 5.16 0.07
C CYS A 87 1.17 4.48 1.38
N ASP A 88 1.29 5.25 2.46
CA ASP A 88 1.59 4.72 3.79
C ASP A 88 0.30 4.40 4.56
N VAL A 89 0.27 3.25 5.25
CA VAL A 89 -0.81 2.93 6.20
C VAL A 89 -0.73 3.87 7.40
N THR A 90 -1.77 4.69 7.57
CA THR A 90 -1.91 5.63 8.68
C THR A 90 -2.76 5.09 9.83
N ASP A 91 -3.67 4.17 9.54
CA ASP A 91 -4.47 3.46 10.53
C ASP A 91 -4.89 2.08 9.98
N TYR A 92 -5.13 1.11 10.86
CA TYR A 92 -5.59 -0.21 10.48
C TYR A 92 -6.41 -0.90 11.57
N SER A 93 -7.26 -1.84 11.16
CA SER A 93 -7.94 -2.75 12.07
C SER A 93 -8.00 -4.17 11.51
N ILE A 94 -7.93 -5.14 12.41
CA ILE A 94 -7.97 -6.56 12.08
C ILE A 94 -9.20 -7.18 12.76
N ALA A 95 -9.97 -7.96 12.01
CA ALA A 95 -11.10 -8.71 12.53
C ALA A 95 -11.14 -10.12 11.93
N PRO A 96 -11.46 -11.16 12.71
CA PRO A 96 -11.85 -12.45 12.15
C PRO A 96 -13.16 -12.28 11.38
N PHE A 97 -13.28 -12.96 10.23
CA PHE A 97 -14.47 -12.92 9.38
C PHE A 97 -15.37 -14.13 9.57
#